data_AF-A0A8E0RRZ2-F1
#
_entry.id   AF-A0A8E0RRZ2-F1
#
_cell.length_a   1.000
_cell.length_b   1.000
_cell.length_c   1.000
_cell.angle_alpha   90.00
_cell.angle_beta   90.00
_cell.angle_gamma   90.00
#
_symmetry.space_group_name_H-M   'P 1'
#
loop_
_entity.id
_entity.type
_entity.pdbx_description
1 polymer ?
#
loop_
_entity_poly.entity_id
_entity_poly.type
_entity_poly.pdbx_seq_one_letter_code
_entity_poly.pdbx_strand_id
1 'polypeptide(L)'
;MKSEKIVPQIGRVNYKLRRKTKRYAVHFYSHTTNANLAIHPQNGLVPIVEPEVLPDGDHDLPTAQKVTEQVLAFVYKALADHHVYLEGTLLKPNMVTAGQGCPKKYSPQDNAIATVQTLQRTVPPAVAGVTFLSGGQSEVAATVNLNEINKVPGRKPWALTFSFGRALQASVLDVWKGQPQNVAAAQEEFLKLAKANGAAAQGKFTADMATAAGDKSLFVANHAY
;
A
#
# COMPACT_ATOMS: atom_id res chain seq x y z
N MET A 1 43.01 -1.02 0.26
CA MET A 1 41.72 -0.49 -0.22
C MET A 1 40.65 -0.97 0.75
N LYS A 2 39.96 -0.04 1.44
CA LYS A 2 38.80 -0.39 2.26
C LYS A 2 37.67 -0.75 1.28
N SER A 3 37.19 -1.99 1.32
CA SER A 3 35.99 -2.37 0.60
C SER A 3 34.82 -1.58 1.19
N GLU A 4 34.31 -0.59 0.47
CA GLU A 4 33.01 -0.01 0.78
C GLU A 4 31.98 -1.14 0.66
N LYS A 5 31.47 -1.60 1.81
CA LYS A 5 30.27 -2.42 1.85
C LYS A 5 29.14 -1.53 1.31
N ILE A 6 28.75 -1.75 0.07
CA ILE A 6 27.49 -1.25 -0.46
C ILE A 6 26.41 -1.87 0.41
N VAL A 7 25.82 -1.08 1.31
CA VAL A 7 24.63 -1.47 2.07
C VAL A 7 23.46 -1.44 1.08
N PRO A 8 22.82 -2.57 0.74
CA PRO A 8 21.74 -2.57 -0.22
C PRO A 8 20.53 -1.83 0.37
N GLN A 9 20.13 -0.71 -0.22
CA GLN A 9 18.86 -0.06 0.12
C GLN A 9 17.69 -0.93 -0.35
N ILE A 10 16.88 -1.39 0.61
CA ILE A 10 15.50 -1.85 0.38
C ILE A 10 14.69 -0.59 0.12
N GLY A 11 14.31 -0.34 -1.14
CA GLY A 11 13.72 0.92 -1.55
C GLY A 11 12.26 0.79 -1.94
N ARG A 12 11.42 1.67 -1.40
CA ARG A 12 10.12 2.02 -1.99
C ARG A 12 10.34 2.53 -3.41
N VAL A 13 9.63 1.97 -4.39
CA VAL A 13 9.69 2.42 -5.79
C VAL A 13 8.37 3.09 -6.15
N ASN A 14 8.43 4.33 -6.63
CA ASN A 14 7.27 5.11 -6.97
C ASN A 14 7.02 5.12 -8.48
N TYR A 15 5.76 4.93 -8.87
CA TYR A 15 5.29 4.98 -10.25
C TYR A 15 4.25 6.09 -10.36
N LYS A 16 4.48 7.07 -11.23
CA LYS A 16 3.52 8.16 -11.46
C LYS A 16 2.79 7.95 -12.78
N LEU A 17 1.46 7.99 -12.75
CA LEU A 17 0.67 8.09 -13.96
C LEU A 17 0.82 9.50 -14.53
N ARG A 18 1.31 9.62 -15.75
CA ARG A 18 1.28 10.88 -16.50
C ARG A 18 0.48 10.71 -17.78
N ARG A 19 -0.40 11.67 -18.05
CA ARG A 19 -1.12 11.78 -19.32
C ARG A 19 -0.14 12.31 -20.36
N LYS A 20 0.36 11.44 -21.24
CA LYS A 20 1.22 11.84 -22.37
C LYS A 20 0.43 12.08 -23.67
N THR A 21 -0.75 11.46 -23.82
CA THR A 21 -1.76 11.65 -24.89
C THR A 21 -3.15 11.20 -24.38
N LYS A 22 -4.10 10.75 -25.24
CA LYS A 22 -5.33 10.02 -24.82
C LYS A 22 -5.05 8.69 -24.07
N ARG A 23 -3.78 8.34 -23.81
CA ARG A 23 -3.34 7.16 -23.06
C ARG A 23 -2.43 7.57 -21.90
N TYR A 24 -2.62 6.93 -20.74
CA TYR A 24 -1.70 7.03 -19.61
C TYR A 24 -0.46 6.17 -19.87
N ALA A 25 0.72 6.70 -19.56
CA ALA A 25 1.98 5.97 -19.62
C ALA A 25 2.58 5.89 -18.21
N VAL A 26 3.05 4.70 -17.83
CA VAL A 26 3.81 4.51 -16.59
C VAL A 26 5.19 5.11 -16.79
N HIS A 27 5.52 6.16 -16.04
CA HIS A 27 6.89 6.64 -15.93
C HIS A 27 7.56 5.89 -14.78
N PHE A 28 8.54 5.06 -15.13
CA PHE A 28 9.38 4.33 -14.20
C PHE A 28 10.35 5.32 -13.54
N TYR A 29 10.03 5.80 -12.34
CA TYR A 29 10.89 6.67 -11.55
C TYR A 29 11.85 5.86 -10.66
N SER A 30 12.54 4.88 -11.24
CA SER A 30 13.91 4.47 -10.87
C SER A 30 14.29 3.21 -11.65
N HIS A 31 15.53 3.18 -12.13
CA HIS A 31 16.18 1.97 -12.66
C HIS A 31 16.77 1.10 -11.53
N THR A 32 16.36 1.30 -10.28
CA THR A 32 16.66 0.35 -9.20
C THR A 32 15.67 -0.81 -9.28
N THR A 33 15.67 -1.51 -10.41
CA THR A 33 15.19 -2.90 -10.47
C THR A 33 15.97 -3.67 -9.42
N ASN A 34 15.33 -3.95 -8.28
CA ASN A 34 15.28 -5.18 -7.48
C ASN A 34 16.45 -6.20 -7.49
N ALA A 35 17.62 -5.87 -8.01
CA ALA A 35 18.81 -6.72 -8.07
C ALA A 35 19.34 -7.09 -6.66
N ASN A 36 18.89 -6.37 -5.64
CA ASN A 36 19.24 -6.61 -4.24
C ASN A 36 18.30 -7.59 -3.51
N LEU A 37 17.15 -7.97 -4.10
CA LEU A 37 16.23 -8.93 -3.49
C LEU A 37 16.73 -10.38 -3.61
N ALA A 38 17.48 -10.69 -4.66
CA ALA A 38 18.15 -11.99 -4.83
C ALA A 38 19.21 -12.27 -3.74
N ILE A 39 19.71 -11.23 -3.07
CA ILE A 39 20.80 -11.30 -2.09
C ILE A 39 20.27 -11.55 -0.67
N HIS A 40 18.96 -11.40 -0.42
CA HIS A 40 18.42 -11.35 0.94
C HIS A 40 18.23 -12.70 1.67
N PRO A 41 17.97 -13.84 0.99
CA PRO A 41 18.07 -15.13 1.67
C PRO A 41 19.44 -15.35 2.33
N GLN A 42 20.50 -14.63 1.90
CA GLN A 42 21.85 -14.76 2.45
C GLN A 42 22.03 -14.02 3.80
N ASN A 43 21.11 -13.11 4.19
CA ASN A 43 21.20 -12.33 5.43
C ASN A 43 20.01 -12.52 6.40
N GLY A 44 19.03 -13.38 6.07
CA GLY A 44 17.95 -13.76 6.98
C GLY A 44 16.85 -12.70 7.22
N LEU A 45 16.75 -11.68 6.36
CA LEU A 45 15.70 -10.66 6.43
C LEU A 45 14.63 -10.90 5.37
N VAL A 46 13.35 -10.80 5.77
CA VAL A 46 12.18 -10.92 4.87
C VAL A 46 12.01 -9.60 4.09
N PRO A 47 12.16 -9.58 2.76
CA PRO A 47 11.92 -8.36 1.99
C PRO A 47 10.43 -8.03 1.87
N ILE A 48 10.14 -6.73 1.98
CA ILE A 48 8.85 -6.13 1.61
C ILE A 48 9.05 -5.43 0.26
N VAL A 49 8.37 -5.91 -0.79
CA VAL A 49 8.42 -5.32 -2.12
C VAL A 49 7.34 -4.24 -2.22
N GLU A 50 7.73 -2.97 -2.36
CA GLU A 50 6.82 -1.82 -2.34
C GLU A 50 6.80 -1.06 -3.68
N PRO A 51 6.03 -1.52 -4.68
CA PRO A 51 5.84 -0.82 -5.95
C PRO A 51 4.61 0.10 -5.89
N GLU A 52 4.77 1.30 -5.35
CA GLU A 52 3.65 2.23 -5.18
C GLU A 52 3.30 2.94 -6.49
N VAL A 53 2.07 2.74 -6.95
CA VAL A 53 1.44 3.58 -7.98
C VAL A 53 0.80 4.79 -7.31
N LEU A 54 1.34 5.98 -7.58
CA LEU A 54 0.92 7.22 -6.94
C LEU A 54 -0.52 7.62 -7.37
N PRO A 55 -1.35 8.12 -6.43
CA PRO A 55 -2.72 8.50 -6.72
C PRO A 55 -2.86 9.90 -7.35
N ASP A 56 -1.74 10.56 -7.68
CA ASP A 56 -1.72 11.85 -8.36
C ASP A 56 -2.43 11.80 -9.73
N GLY A 57 -3.29 12.78 -9.98
CA GLY A 57 -3.97 12.99 -11.27
C GLY A 57 -5.47 12.78 -11.23
N ASP A 58 -6.09 12.84 -12.41
CA ASP A 58 -7.55 12.79 -12.66
C ASP A 58 -8.02 11.46 -13.25
N HIS A 59 -7.16 10.44 -13.22
CA HIS A 59 -7.44 9.12 -13.79
C HIS A 59 -8.56 8.38 -13.06
N ASP A 60 -9.33 7.59 -13.79
CA ASP A 60 -10.43 6.80 -13.26
C ASP A 60 -9.95 5.46 -12.66
N LEU A 61 -10.85 4.77 -11.94
CA LEU A 61 -10.54 3.50 -11.28
C LEU A 61 -10.08 2.40 -12.27
N PRO A 62 -10.73 2.20 -13.45
CA PRO A 62 -10.24 1.24 -14.45
C PRO A 62 -8.82 1.54 -14.95
N THR A 63 -8.48 2.83 -15.12
CA THR A 63 -7.11 3.23 -15.48
C THR A 63 -6.12 2.86 -14.38
N ALA A 64 -6.43 3.18 -13.12
CA ALA A 64 -5.60 2.81 -11.98
C ALA A 64 -5.41 1.28 -11.89
N GLN A 65 -6.49 0.52 -12.08
CA GLN A 65 -6.46 -0.94 -12.09
C GLN A 65 -5.51 -1.47 -13.16
N LYS A 66 -5.68 -1.02 -14.41
CA LYS A 66 -4.83 -1.41 -15.54
C LYS A 66 -3.35 -1.12 -15.28
N VAL A 67 -3.04 0.08 -14.77
CA VAL A 67 -1.64 0.45 -14.50
C VAL A 67 -1.05 -0.39 -13.38
N THR A 68 -1.81 -0.63 -12.31
CA THR A 68 -1.36 -1.46 -11.19
C THR A 68 -1.12 -2.91 -11.66
N GLU A 69 -1.98 -3.47 -12.51
CA GLU A 69 -1.77 -4.78 -13.11
C GLU A 69 -0.47 -4.84 -13.93
N GLN A 70 -0.21 -3.82 -14.76
CA GLN A 70 1.03 -3.75 -15.54
C GLN A 70 2.27 -3.69 -14.63
N VAL A 71 2.25 -2.83 -13.62
CA VAL A 71 3.36 -2.68 -12.68
C VAL A 71 3.63 -3.99 -11.94
N LEU A 72 2.60 -4.64 -11.38
CA LEU A 72 2.77 -5.89 -10.65
C LEU A 72 3.24 -7.03 -11.56
N ALA A 73 2.76 -7.11 -12.81
CA ALA A 73 3.26 -8.09 -13.78
C ALA A 73 4.77 -7.91 -14.06
N PHE A 74 5.23 -6.67 -14.24
CA PHE A 74 6.66 -6.38 -14.39
C PHE A 74 7.46 -6.72 -13.13
N VAL A 75 6.93 -6.38 -11.94
CA VAL A 75 7.58 -6.70 -10.66
C VAL A 75 7.77 -8.20 -10.50
N TYR A 76 6.72 -9.00 -10.66
CA TYR A 76 6.84 -10.46 -10.47
C TYR A 76 7.67 -11.14 -11.56
N LYS A 77 7.68 -10.62 -12.80
CA LYS A 77 8.63 -11.06 -13.82
C LYS A 77 10.07 -10.80 -13.38
N ALA A 78 10.37 -9.60 -12.88
CA ALA A 78 11.70 -9.26 -12.39
C ALA A 78 12.09 -10.13 -11.19
N LEU A 79 11.20 -10.35 -10.21
CA LEU A 79 11.46 -11.23 -9.07
C LEU A 79 11.79 -12.66 -9.52
N ALA A 80 11.07 -13.18 -10.51
CA ALA A 80 11.33 -14.51 -11.08
C ALA A 80 12.69 -14.56 -11.81
N ASP A 81 13.03 -13.54 -12.60
CA ASP A 81 14.33 -13.44 -13.30
C ASP A 81 15.51 -13.37 -12.34
N HIS A 82 15.27 -12.83 -11.14
CA HIS A 82 16.25 -12.72 -10.06
C HIS A 82 16.19 -13.89 -9.07
N HIS A 83 15.46 -14.97 -9.39
CA HIS A 83 15.34 -16.18 -8.57
C HIS A 83 14.92 -15.91 -7.12
N VAL A 84 14.04 -14.93 -6.91
CA VAL A 84 13.55 -14.58 -5.57
C VAL A 84 12.61 -15.66 -5.04
N TYR A 85 12.88 -16.12 -3.81
CA TYR A 85 12.02 -17.06 -3.07
C TYR A 85 10.76 -16.35 -2.55
N LEU A 86 9.64 -16.48 -3.26
CA LEU A 86 8.42 -15.69 -3.02
C LEU A 86 7.75 -15.97 -1.67
N GLU A 87 7.83 -17.19 -1.17
CA GLU A 87 7.31 -17.60 0.14
C GLU A 87 8.02 -16.87 1.29
N GLY A 88 9.22 -16.35 1.05
CA GLY A 88 9.96 -15.49 1.96
C GLY A 88 9.75 -14.00 1.71
N THR A 89 8.70 -13.58 0.99
CA THR A 89 8.45 -12.17 0.65
C THR A 89 7.08 -11.68 1.08
N LEU A 90 6.97 -10.37 1.29
CA LEU A 90 5.71 -9.65 1.39
C LEU A 90 5.58 -8.63 0.25
N LEU A 91 4.37 -8.41 -0.23
CA LEU A 91 4.04 -7.33 -1.16
C LEU A 91 3.40 -6.18 -0.38
N LYS A 92 3.88 -4.94 -0.58
CA LYS A 92 3.27 -3.71 -0.07
C LYS A 92 2.83 -2.82 -1.23
N PRO A 93 1.66 -3.10 -1.85
CA PRO A 93 1.17 -2.31 -2.96
C PRO A 93 0.27 -1.18 -2.44
N ASN A 94 -0.02 -0.21 -3.30
CA ASN A 94 -1.19 0.66 -3.13
C ASN A 94 -2.49 -0.16 -3.28
N MET A 95 -3.55 0.29 -2.62
CA MET A 95 -4.91 -0.11 -3.01
C MET A 95 -5.22 0.49 -4.39
N VAL A 96 -6.09 -0.17 -5.16
CA VAL A 96 -6.53 0.37 -6.46
C VAL A 96 -7.65 1.37 -6.20
N THR A 97 -7.34 2.65 -6.37
CA THR A 97 -8.28 3.77 -6.22
C THR A 97 -8.16 4.70 -7.43
N ALA A 98 -9.22 5.44 -7.75
CA ALA A 98 -9.11 6.52 -8.72
C ALA A 98 -8.13 7.61 -8.24
N GLY A 99 -7.65 8.43 -9.18
CA GLY A 99 -6.77 9.54 -8.86
C GLY A 99 -7.45 10.58 -7.96
N GLN A 100 -6.67 11.30 -7.16
CA GLN A 100 -7.20 12.30 -6.20
C GLN A 100 -8.01 13.40 -6.87
N GLY A 101 -7.67 13.75 -8.11
CA GLY A 101 -8.40 14.73 -8.94
C GLY A 101 -9.53 14.13 -9.77
N CYS A 102 -9.83 12.83 -9.64
CA CYS A 102 -10.87 12.19 -10.43
C CYS A 102 -12.26 12.77 -10.07
N PRO A 103 -13.04 13.26 -11.05
CA PRO A 103 -14.36 13.81 -10.79
C PRO A 103 -15.37 12.71 -10.41
N LYS A 104 -15.19 11.48 -10.92
CA LYS A 104 -16.02 10.34 -10.57
C LYS A 104 -15.61 9.77 -9.22
N LYS A 105 -16.58 9.64 -8.31
CA LYS A 105 -16.38 8.97 -7.02
C LYS A 105 -16.68 7.48 -7.17
N TYR A 106 -15.92 6.69 -6.42
CA TYR A 106 -16.03 5.24 -6.37
C TYR A 106 -16.24 4.83 -4.92
N SER A 107 -17.08 3.82 -4.71
CA SER A 107 -17.33 3.28 -3.38
C SER A 107 -16.12 2.48 -2.87
N PRO A 108 -16.00 2.26 -1.55
CA PRO A 108 -15.02 1.33 -1.02
C PRO A 108 -15.14 -0.08 -1.60
N GLN A 109 -16.36 -0.52 -1.94
CA GLN A 109 -16.61 -1.81 -2.59
C GLN A 109 -16.04 -1.84 -4.02
N ASP A 110 -16.17 -0.75 -4.78
CA ASP A 110 -15.56 -0.65 -6.12
C ASP A 110 -14.03 -0.75 -6.03
N ASN A 111 -13.42 0.00 -5.10
CA ASN A 111 -11.97 -0.05 -4.85
C ASN A 111 -11.52 -1.45 -4.43
N ALA A 112 -12.30 -2.11 -3.57
CA ALA A 112 -12.03 -3.45 -3.07
C ALA A 112 -12.04 -4.49 -4.19
N ILE A 113 -13.08 -4.49 -5.04
CA ILE A 113 -13.19 -5.39 -6.19
C ILE A 113 -12.03 -5.17 -7.16
N ALA A 114 -11.75 -3.91 -7.52
CA ALA A 114 -10.65 -3.59 -8.42
C ALA A 114 -9.29 -4.04 -7.85
N THR A 115 -9.08 -3.85 -6.54
CA THR A 115 -7.86 -4.27 -5.85
C THR A 115 -7.70 -5.79 -5.86
N VAL A 116 -8.73 -6.54 -5.44
CA VAL A 116 -8.66 -8.01 -5.38
C VAL A 116 -8.48 -8.62 -6.76
N GLN A 117 -9.19 -8.11 -7.78
CA GLN A 117 -9.01 -8.57 -9.16
C GLN A 117 -7.60 -8.33 -9.68
N THR A 118 -7.03 -7.14 -9.43
CA THR A 118 -5.64 -6.84 -9.80
C THR A 118 -4.67 -7.84 -9.17
N LEU A 119 -4.81 -8.12 -7.87
CA LEU A 119 -3.94 -9.08 -7.19
C LEU A 119 -4.12 -10.48 -7.76
N GLN A 120 -5.35 -10.95 -7.95
CA GLN A 120 -5.65 -12.25 -8.55
C GLN A 120 -5.06 -12.44 -9.95
N ARG A 121 -4.95 -11.36 -10.73
CA ARG A 121 -4.41 -11.39 -12.09
C ARG A 121 -2.88 -11.37 -12.15
N THR A 122 -2.19 -10.99 -11.08
CA THR A 122 -0.76 -10.63 -11.15
C THR A 122 0.13 -11.21 -10.06
N VAL A 123 -0.41 -11.49 -8.88
CA VAL A 123 0.35 -11.98 -7.73
C VAL A 123 0.36 -13.51 -7.74
N PRO A 124 1.52 -14.17 -7.66
CA PRO A 124 1.58 -15.63 -7.48
C PRO A 124 1.08 -16.06 -6.08
N PRO A 125 0.33 -17.17 -5.95
CA PRO A 125 -0.12 -17.70 -4.65
C PRO A 125 0.98 -17.99 -3.62
N ALA A 126 2.24 -18.11 -4.06
CA ALA A 126 3.39 -18.39 -3.19
C ALA A 126 3.80 -17.21 -2.30
N VAL A 127 3.41 -15.97 -2.61
CA VAL A 127 3.74 -14.79 -1.78
C VAL A 127 3.12 -14.95 -0.39
N ALA A 128 3.84 -14.66 0.69
CA ALA A 128 3.33 -14.93 2.03
C ALA A 128 2.13 -14.05 2.43
N GLY A 129 2.11 -12.81 1.95
CA GLY A 129 1.06 -11.85 2.28
C GLY A 129 1.17 -10.53 1.53
N VAL A 130 0.05 -9.80 1.53
CA VAL A 130 -0.06 -8.45 0.98
C VAL A 130 -0.35 -7.49 2.15
N THR A 131 0.54 -6.53 2.36
CA THR A 131 0.47 -5.53 3.44
C THR A 131 0.28 -4.16 2.82
N PHE A 132 -0.96 -3.71 2.59
CA PHE A 132 -1.23 -2.47 1.84
C PHE A 132 -0.62 -1.23 2.50
N LEU A 133 -0.07 -0.34 1.68
CA LEU A 133 0.20 1.04 2.11
C LEU A 133 -1.09 1.87 2.09
N SER A 134 -1.19 2.85 2.99
CA SER A 134 -2.37 3.72 3.05
C SER A 134 -2.35 4.83 1.99
N GLY A 135 -1.17 5.18 1.46
CA GLY A 135 -1.00 6.28 0.52
C GLY A 135 -1.48 7.60 1.13
N GLY A 136 -2.26 8.37 0.36
CA GLY A 136 -2.89 9.62 0.80
C GLY A 136 -4.27 9.48 1.43
N GLN A 137 -4.74 8.26 1.69
CA GLN A 137 -6.05 8.02 2.29
C GLN A 137 -6.10 8.57 3.73
N SER A 138 -7.30 8.98 4.16
CA SER A 138 -7.58 9.24 5.57
C SER A 138 -7.50 7.94 6.39
N GLU A 139 -7.40 8.05 7.72
CA GLU A 139 -7.34 6.88 8.60
C GLU A 139 -8.59 5.99 8.45
N VAL A 140 -9.78 6.62 8.41
CA VAL A 140 -11.06 5.93 8.21
C VAL A 140 -11.13 5.31 6.81
N ALA A 141 -10.76 6.06 5.76
CA ALA A 141 -10.83 5.55 4.39
C ALA A 141 -9.92 4.34 4.18
N ALA A 142 -8.69 4.36 4.72
CA ALA A 142 -7.77 3.24 4.65
C ALA A 142 -8.32 2.00 5.37
N THR A 143 -8.91 2.19 6.55
CA THR A 143 -9.54 1.12 7.34
C THR A 143 -10.74 0.52 6.61
N VAL A 144 -11.65 1.37 6.10
CA VAL A 144 -12.85 0.94 5.38
C VAL A 144 -12.50 0.21 4.09
N ASN A 145 -11.57 0.74 3.28
CA ASN A 145 -11.14 0.05 2.06
C ASN A 145 -10.50 -1.31 2.36
N LEU A 146 -9.65 -1.42 3.40
CA LEU A 146 -9.07 -2.70 3.81
C LEU A 146 -10.15 -3.71 4.24
N ASN A 147 -11.16 -3.24 4.96
CA ASN A 147 -12.29 -4.07 5.40
C ASN A 147 -13.06 -4.63 4.21
N GLU A 148 -13.41 -3.77 3.25
CA GLU A 148 -14.17 -4.18 2.08
C GLU A 148 -13.34 -5.10 1.17
N ILE A 149 -12.02 -4.89 1.06
CA ILE A 149 -11.08 -5.82 0.38
C ILE A 149 -11.20 -7.23 0.97
N ASN A 150 -11.20 -7.36 2.30
CA ASN A 150 -11.28 -8.65 2.96
C ASN A 150 -12.67 -9.31 2.86
N LYS A 151 -13.72 -8.51 2.64
CA LYS A 151 -15.09 -8.99 2.40
C LYS A 151 -15.36 -9.44 0.96
N VAL A 152 -14.53 -9.06 -0.02
CA VAL A 152 -14.72 -9.48 -1.42
C VAL A 152 -14.78 -11.00 -1.49
N PRO A 153 -15.84 -11.61 -2.07
CA PRO A 153 -15.95 -13.06 -2.17
C PRO A 153 -14.90 -13.64 -3.13
N GLY A 154 -14.57 -14.91 -2.95
CA GLY A 154 -13.65 -15.65 -3.84
C GLY A 154 -12.22 -15.78 -3.31
N ARG A 155 -11.39 -16.44 -4.13
CA ARG A 155 -10.05 -16.91 -3.75
C ARG A 155 -9.09 -15.74 -3.52
N LYS A 156 -8.58 -15.64 -2.30
CA LYS A 156 -7.51 -14.72 -1.91
C LYS A 156 -6.46 -15.57 -1.22
N PRO A 157 -5.50 -16.16 -1.95
CA PRO A 157 -4.57 -17.14 -1.39
C PRO A 157 -3.48 -16.51 -0.50
N TRP A 158 -3.57 -15.20 -0.24
CA TRP A 158 -2.66 -14.42 0.59
C TRP A 158 -3.44 -13.82 1.75
N ALA A 159 -2.78 -13.60 2.88
CA ALA A 159 -3.28 -12.66 3.87
C ALA A 159 -3.33 -11.23 3.28
N LEU A 160 -4.43 -10.51 3.47
CA LEU A 160 -4.60 -9.13 3.03
C LEU A 160 -4.70 -8.21 4.26
N THR A 161 -3.60 -7.57 4.61
CA THR A 161 -3.46 -6.76 5.83
C THR A 161 -2.83 -5.41 5.52
N PHE A 162 -2.42 -4.66 6.54
CA PHE A 162 -1.93 -3.28 6.43
C PHE A 162 -0.44 -3.13 6.78
N SER A 163 0.21 -2.19 6.10
CA SER A 163 1.49 -1.57 6.47
C SER A 163 1.30 -0.06 6.39
N PHE A 164 0.62 0.49 7.40
CA PHE A 164 0.18 1.88 7.42
C PHE A 164 1.14 2.77 8.20
N GLY A 165 1.49 3.91 7.61
CA GLY A 165 2.18 5.01 8.29
C GLY A 165 1.17 6.04 8.75
N ARG A 166 0.89 7.03 7.90
CA ARG A 166 -0.04 8.13 8.19
C ARG A 166 -1.41 7.65 8.69
N ALA A 167 -1.97 6.58 8.09
CA ALA A 167 -3.28 6.07 8.48
C ALA A 167 -3.33 5.38 9.88
N LEU A 168 -2.19 5.23 10.56
CA LEU A 168 -2.10 4.75 11.95
C LEU A 168 -1.57 5.81 12.93
N GLN A 169 -1.15 6.97 12.44
CA GLN A 169 -0.35 7.91 13.23
C GLN A 169 -0.87 9.35 13.18
N ALA A 170 -1.73 9.72 12.23
CA ALA A 170 -2.13 11.11 12.05
C ALA A 170 -2.88 11.65 13.29
N SER A 171 -3.92 10.96 13.76
CA SER A 171 -4.65 11.37 14.96
C SER A 171 -3.79 11.23 16.23
N VAL A 172 -2.92 10.22 16.27
CA VAL A 172 -2.00 9.98 17.39
C VAL A 172 -1.06 11.17 17.58
N LEU A 173 -0.48 11.68 16.49
CA LEU A 173 0.38 12.85 16.50
C LEU A 173 -0.40 14.12 16.86
N ASP A 174 -1.63 14.27 16.36
CA ASP A 174 -2.52 15.40 16.68
C ASP A 174 -2.92 15.44 18.16
N VAL A 175 -3.10 14.28 18.80
CA VAL A 175 -3.37 14.16 20.24
C VAL A 175 -2.09 14.40 21.04
N TRP A 176 -0.99 13.79 20.65
CA TRP A 176 0.27 13.88 21.40
C TRP A 176 0.84 15.30 21.42
N LYS A 177 0.92 15.98 20.27
CA LYS A 177 1.51 17.32 20.10
C LYS A 177 2.93 17.47 20.68
N GLY A 178 3.67 16.37 20.83
CA GLY A 178 4.99 16.36 21.47
C GLY A 178 4.98 16.60 22.98
N GLN A 179 3.81 16.56 23.62
CA GLN A 179 3.62 16.90 25.03
C GLN A 179 3.65 15.63 25.91
N PRO A 180 4.56 15.49 26.89
CA PRO A 180 4.66 14.30 27.74
C PRO A 180 3.35 13.94 28.46
N GLN A 181 2.58 14.94 28.88
CA GLN A 181 1.28 14.76 29.54
C GLN A 181 0.21 14.11 28.65
N ASN A 182 0.39 14.14 27.31
CA ASN A 182 -0.56 13.58 26.36
C ASN A 182 -0.20 12.15 25.91
N VAL A 183 0.91 11.58 26.39
CA VAL A 183 1.38 10.25 25.95
C VAL A 183 0.31 9.18 26.13
N ALA A 184 -0.37 9.15 27.29
CA ALA A 184 -1.41 8.16 27.56
C ALA A 184 -2.60 8.29 26.58
N ALA A 185 -3.06 9.52 26.33
CA ALA A 185 -4.15 9.78 25.38
C ALA A 185 -3.76 9.40 23.94
N ALA A 186 -2.51 9.67 23.53
CA ALA A 186 -2.02 9.31 22.21
C ALA A 186 -1.89 7.78 22.04
N GLN A 187 -1.44 7.07 23.07
CA GLN A 187 -1.39 5.60 23.08
C GLN A 187 -2.80 5.00 23.00
N GLU A 188 -3.77 5.57 23.70
CA GLU A 188 -5.17 5.14 23.59
C GLU A 188 -5.70 5.29 22.17
N GLU A 189 -5.41 6.42 21.52
CA GLU A 189 -5.79 6.68 20.13
C GLU A 189 -5.12 5.70 19.16
N PHE A 190 -3.82 5.42 19.34
CA PHE A 190 -3.10 4.43 18.54
C PHE A 190 -3.72 3.03 18.69
N LEU A 191 -4.10 2.64 19.91
CA LEU A 191 -4.74 1.34 20.16
C LEU A 191 -6.12 1.24 19.50
N LYS A 192 -6.90 2.33 19.44
CA LYS A 192 -8.17 2.35 18.70
C LYS A 192 -7.94 2.11 17.21
N LEU A 193 -7.01 2.82 16.59
CA LEU A 193 -6.64 2.62 15.19
C LEU A 193 -6.08 1.23 14.90
N ALA A 194 -5.23 0.70 15.78
CA ALA A 194 -4.67 -0.64 15.64
C ALA A 194 -5.76 -1.72 15.70
N LYS A 195 -6.72 -1.59 16.63
CA LYS A 195 -7.87 -2.50 16.74
C LYS A 195 -8.78 -2.41 15.50
N ALA A 196 -9.08 -1.19 15.05
CA ALA A 196 -9.91 -0.96 13.87
C ALA A 196 -9.31 -1.59 12.60
N ASN A 197 -8.01 -1.36 12.37
CA ASN A 197 -7.29 -1.96 11.23
C ASN A 197 -7.12 -3.48 11.37
N GLY A 198 -6.92 -3.98 12.59
CA GLY A 198 -6.90 -5.42 12.88
C GLY A 198 -8.23 -6.11 12.57
N ALA A 199 -9.36 -5.46 12.89
CA ALA A 199 -10.69 -5.94 12.53
C ALA A 199 -10.94 -5.84 11.01
N ALA A 200 -10.48 -4.76 10.37
CA ALA A 200 -10.58 -4.58 8.93
C ALA A 200 -9.79 -5.64 8.14
N ALA A 201 -8.60 -6.04 8.62
CA ALA A 201 -7.82 -7.15 8.05
C ALA A 201 -8.56 -8.51 8.12
N GLN A 202 -9.61 -8.61 8.93
CA GLN A 202 -10.48 -9.80 9.01
C GLN A 202 -11.84 -9.59 8.32
N GLY A 203 -12.10 -8.42 7.72
CA GLY A 203 -13.41 -8.06 7.16
C GLY A 203 -14.50 -7.83 8.21
N LYS A 204 -14.12 -7.53 9.46
CA LYS A 204 -15.01 -7.40 10.63
C LYS A 204 -15.07 -5.98 11.20
N PHE A 205 -14.50 -4.99 10.53
CA PHE A 205 -14.60 -3.61 10.97
C PHE A 205 -16.05 -3.11 10.80
N THR A 206 -16.51 -2.41 11.83
CA THR A 206 -17.84 -1.82 11.97
C THR A 206 -17.72 -0.36 12.41
N ALA A 207 -18.77 0.44 12.17
CA ALA A 207 -18.72 1.90 12.36
C ALA A 207 -18.47 2.32 13.82
N ASP A 208 -18.85 1.51 14.80
CA ASP A 208 -18.59 1.71 16.23
C ASP A 208 -17.09 1.61 16.60
N MET A 209 -16.26 1.04 15.72
CA MET A 209 -14.81 0.98 15.88
C MET A 209 -14.10 2.20 15.24
N ALA A 210 -14.82 3.12 14.61
CA ALA A 210 -14.24 4.29 13.96
C ALA A 210 -13.69 5.29 15.00
N THR A 211 -12.53 5.88 14.70
CA THR A 211 -11.95 6.95 15.51
C THR A 211 -12.50 8.31 15.07
N ALA A 212 -12.70 9.23 16.02
CA ALA A 212 -13.33 10.52 15.78
C ALA A 212 -12.49 11.50 14.92
N ALA A 213 -11.20 11.21 14.70
CA ALA A 213 -10.24 12.13 14.09
C ALA A 213 -9.90 11.81 12.62
N GLY A 214 -10.41 10.70 12.07
CA GLY A 214 -9.79 10.04 10.92
C GLY A 214 -10.36 10.33 9.52
N ASP A 215 -11.25 11.31 9.34
CA ASP A 215 -11.86 11.62 8.03
C ASP A 215 -11.05 12.58 7.16
N LYS A 216 -10.04 13.25 7.72
CA LYS A 216 -9.19 14.18 6.96
C LYS A 216 -8.31 13.43 5.97
N SER A 217 -8.36 13.82 4.70
CA SER A 217 -7.42 13.32 3.68
C SER A 217 -5.99 13.59 4.12
N LEU A 218 -5.12 12.58 4.02
CA LEU A 218 -3.71 12.67 4.36
C LEU A 218 -2.84 12.88 3.11
N PHE A 219 -3.46 13.13 1.97
CA PHE A 219 -2.77 13.35 0.71
C PHE A 219 -1.98 14.66 0.71
N VAL A 220 -0.76 14.60 0.19
CA VAL A 220 0.09 15.78 -0.06
C VAL A 220 0.47 15.74 -1.54
N ALA A 221 0.03 16.74 -2.30
CA ALA A 221 0.29 16.80 -3.73
C ALA A 221 1.80 16.95 -4.02
N ASN A 222 2.31 16.21 -5.00
CA ASN A 222 3.74 16.21 -5.36
C ASN A 222 4.68 15.95 -4.18
N HIS A 223 4.24 15.16 -3.20
CA HIS A 223 5.10 14.79 -2.08
C HIS A 223 6.35 14.08 -2.61
N ALA A 224 7.52 14.67 -2.35
CA ALA A 224 8.79 14.04 -2.62
C ALA A 224 9.05 13.02 -1.51
N TYR A 225 9.09 11.74 -1.88
CA TYR A 225 9.47 10.64 -1.00
C TYR A 225 10.93 10.28 -1.21
#